data_AF-A0A5D4T4E8-F1
#
_entry.id   AF-A0A5D4T4E8-F1
#
_cell.length_a   1.000
_cell.length_b   1.000
_cell.length_c   1.000
_cell.angle_alpha   90.00
_cell.angle_beta   90.00
_cell.angle_gamma   90.00
#
_symmetry.space_group_name_H-M   'P 1'
#
loop_
_entity.id
_entity.type
_entity.pdbx_description
1 polymer ?
#
loop_
_entity_poly.entity_id
_entity_poly.type
_entity_poly.pdbx_seq_one_letter_code
_entity_poly.pdbx_strand_id
1 'polypeptide(L)'
;MTIQKLVESIHYWDSKVLAFDVKYFADEVFLICEPGIYIFKGCYNLEIKHTPKFEKGIPPEKWTFAQLPYTIHDISVIENNLDTTNKYKVNIAMPPMFCELSCNEITVNPTSKFSN
;
A
#
# COMPACT_ATOMS: atom_id res chain seq x y z
N MET A 1 4.02 15.42 -14.35
CA MET A 1 3.46 14.07 -14.16
C MET A 1 2.67 14.11 -12.86
N THR A 2 1.42 13.65 -12.85
CA THR A 2 0.60 13.65 -11.62
C THR A 2 1.06 12.53 -10.69
N ILE A 3 0.80 12.65 -9.38
CA ILE A 3 1.18 11.59 -8.43
C ILE A 3 0.47 10.26 -8.73
N GLN A 4 -0.78 10.31 -9.21
CA GLN A 4 -1.52 9.12 -9.63
C GLN A 4 -0.78 8.37 -10.75
N LYS A 5 -0.27 9.09 -11.76
CA LYS A 5 0.51 8.47 -12.85
C LYS A 5 1.82 7.85 -12.37
N LEU A 6 2.43 8.40 -11.30
CA LEU A 6 3.60 7.79 -10.67
C LEU A 6 3.23 6.43 -10.06
N VAL A 7 2.12 6.37 -9.33
CA VAL A 7 1.63 5.14 -8.69
C VAL A 7 1.28 4.07 -9.73
N GLU A 8 0.63 4.47 -10.82
CA GLU A 8 0.23 3.58 -11.93
C GLU A 8 1.41 3.08 -12.78
N SER A 9 2.60 3.69 -12.69
CA SER A 9 3.76 3.35 -13.52
C SER A 9 4.30 1.92 -13.34
N ILE A 10 3.92 1.26 -12.25
CA ILE A 10 4.26 -0.14 -11.94
C ILE A 10 3.27 -1.13 -12.54
N HIS A 11 2.11 -0.67 -13.03
CA HIS A 11 1.00 -1.52 -13.48
C HIS A 11 0.54 -2.50 -12.40
N TYR A 12 0.20 -1.97 -11.22
CA TYR A 12 -0.09 -2.76 -10.01
C TYR A 12 -1.39 -3.57 -10.04
N TRP A 13 -2.23 -3.41 -11.07
CA TRP A 13 -3.50 -4.15 -11.14
C TRP A 13 -3.23 -5.64 -11.12
N ASP A 14 -3.92 -6.34 -10.23
CA ASP A 14 -3.74 -7.76 -9.97
C ASP A 14 -2.35 -8.15 -9.42
N SER A 15 -1.55 -7.17 -8.96
CA SER A 15 -0.28 -7.44 -8.31
C SER A 15 -0.50 -8.15 -6.98
N LYS A 16 0.25 -9.23 -6.80
CA LYS A 16 0.30 -9.96 -5.53
C LYS A 16 0.96 -9.10 -4.46
N VAL A 17 0.30 -8.91 -3.33
CA VAL A 17 0.88 -8.25 -2.17
C VAL A 17 1.83 -9.24 -1.47
N LEU A 18 3.08 -8.82 -1.32
CA LEU A 18 4.10 -9.56 -0.59
C LEU A 18 4.18 -9.10 0.86
N ALA A 19 4.08 -7.79 1.11
CA ALA A 19 4.08 -7.25 2.47
C ALA A 19 3.30 -5.93 2.54
N PHE A 20 2.75 -5.68 3.72
CA PHE A 20 2.16 -4.40 4.09
C PHE A 20 2.62 -4.04 5.50
N ASP A 21 3.66 -3.22 5.59
CA ASP A 21 4.32 -2.88 6.85
C ASP A 21 4.02 -1.45 7.28
N VAL A 22 3.72 -1.27 8.55
CA VAL A 22 3.63 0.03 9.21
C VAL A 22 4.87 0.20 10.07
N LYS A 23 5.72 1.18 9.75
CA LYS A 23 7.02 1.39 10.40
C LYS A 23 7.10 2.77 11.04
N TYR A 24 8.10 2.94 11.92
CA TYR A 24 8.43 4.21 12.57
C TYR A 24 7.21 4.90 13.20
N PHE A 25 6.48 4.18 14.06
CA PHE A 25 5.28 4.69 14.73
C PHE A 25 4.17 5.16 13.78
N ALA A 26 4.00 4.44 12.66
CA ALA A 26 3.05 4.72 11.59
C ALA A 26 3.35 5.98 10.78
N ASP A 27 4.54 6.54 10.90
CA ASP A 27 4.99 7.65 10.05
C ASP A 27 5.35 7.18 8.63
N GLU A 28 5.70 5.90 8.47
CA GLU A 28 5.92 5.28 7.16
C GLU A 28 5.08 4.02 6.96
N VAL A 29 4.50 3.91 5.77
CA VAL A 29 3.77 2.71 5.32
C VAL A 29 4.43 2.17 4.07
N PHE A 30 4.72 0.87 4.07
CA PHE A 30 5.33 0.15 2.96
C PHE A 30 4.33 -0.85 2.40
N LEU A 31 4.05 -0.73 1.09
CA LEU A 31 3.33 -1.75 0.34
C LEU A 31 4.30 -2.37 -0.66
N ILE A 32 4.62 -3.64 -0.45
CA ILE A 32 5.50 -4.43 -1.31
C ILE A 32 4.62 -5.40 -2.10
N CYS A 33 4.72 -5.34 -3.42
CA CYS A 33 4.04 -6.23 -4.35
C CYS A 33 4.97 -6.63 -5.49
N GLU A 34 4.50 -7.52 -6.36
CA GLU A 34 5.20 -7.82 -7.61
C GLU A 34 4.54 -7.05 -8.76
N PRO A 35 5.24 -6.13 -9.47
CA PRO A 35 6.67 -5.82 -9.41
C PRO A 35 7.01 -4.50 -8.67
N GLY A 36 6.19 -4.02 -7.72
CA GLY A 36 6.33 -2.70 -7.11
C GLY A 36 6.64 -2.64 -5.62
N ILE A 37 7.29 -1.55 -5.21
CA ILE A 37 7.41 -1.12 -3.81
C ILE A 37 6.92 0.31 -3.73
N TYR A 38 5.91 0.52 -2.89
CA TYR A 38 5.34 1.82 -2.56
C TYR A 38 5.75 2.19 -1.13
N ILE A 39 6.27 3.39 -0.96
CA ILE A 39 6.65 3.93 0.34
C ILE A 39 5.92 5.24 0.52
N PHE A 40 5.04 5.30 1.51
CA PHE A 40 4.33 6.48 1.94
C PHE A 40 5.02 7.03 3.19
N LYS A 41 5.40 8.31 3.21
CA LYS A 41 6.14 8.91 4.33
C LYS A 41 5.47 10.15 4.89
N GLY A 42 5.73 10.41 6.17
CA GLY A 42 5.06 11.44 6.94
C GLY A 42 3.57 11.17 6.95
N CYS A 43 3.18 9.97 7.39
CA CYS A 43 1.80 9.48 7.32
C CYS A 43 0.96 9.92 8.53
N TYR A 44 -0.34 10.11 8.29
CA TYR A 44 -1.35 10.42 9.29
C TYR A 44 -2.71 9.84 8.86
N ASN A 45 -3.64 9.77 9.81
CA ASN A 45 -5.01 9.25 9.58
C ASN A 45 -5.02 7.85 8.93
N LEU A 46 -4.12 6.97 9.36
CA LEU A 46 -4.07 5.58 8.89
C LEU A 46 -5.25 4.79 9.45
N GLU A 47 -6.06 4.23 8.57
CA GLU A 47 -7.17 3.33 8.87
C GLU A 47 -7.04 2.05 8.05
N ILE A 48 -7.04 0.90 8.73
CA ILE A 48 -6.97 -0.42 8.09
C ILE A 48 -8.25 -1.18 8.43
N LYS A 49 -9.02 -1.53 7.40
CA LYS A 49 -10.26 -2.30 7.51
C LYS A 49 -10.04 -3.69 6.92
N HIS A 50 -10.63 -4.69 7.55
CA HIS A 50 -10.65 -6.06 7.02
C HIS A 50 -12.10 -6.54 6.96
N THR A 51 -12.46 -7.22 5.87
CA THR A 51 -13.79 -7.83 5.73
C THR A 51 -14.04 -8.78 6.91
N PRO A 52 -15.13 -8.57 7.68
CA PRO A 52 -15.49 -9.47 8.77
C PRO A 52 -15.73 -10.89 8.26
N LYS A 53 -15.41 -11.90 9.07
CA LYS A 53 -15.64 -13.33 8.78
C LYS A 53 -14.91 -13.89 7.56
N PHE A 54 -13.82 -13.25 7.11
CA PHE A 54 -12.93 -13.89 6.14
C PHE A 54 -12.23 -15.08 6.81
N GLU A 55 -12.61 -16.31 6.41
CA GLU A 55 -12.05 -17.53 6.97
C GLU A 55 -10.59 -17.68 6.52
N LYS A 56 -9.67 -17.51 7.48
CA LYS A 56 -8.25 -17.78 7.27
C LYS A 56 -8.02 -19.26 7.55
N GLY A 57 -7.80 -20.06 6.51
CA GLY A 57 -7.63 -21.51 6.64
C GLY A 57 -6.44 -21.93 7.53
N ILE A 58 -5.45 -21.04 7.69
CA ILE A 58 -4.35 -21.16 8.66
C ILE A 58 -4.05 -19.77 9.26
N PRO A 59 -3.44 -19.69 10.46
CA PRO A 59 -3.08 -18.43 11.10
C PRO A 59 -2.18 -17.55 10.21
N PRO A 60 -2.41 -16.22 10.12
CA PRO A 60 -1.65 -15.31 9.27
C PRO A 60 -0.14 -15.34 9.49
N GLU A 61 0.31 -15.52 10.72
CA GLU A 61 1.72 -15.59 11.08
C GLU A 61 2.44 -16.82 10.52
N LYS A 62 1.68 -17.80 10.01
CA LYS A 62 2.19 -19.00 9.34
C LYS A 62 2.07 -18.93 7.82
N TRP A 63 1.53 -17.83 7.28
CA TRP A 63 1.44 -17.66 5.84
C TRP A 63 2.84 -17.49 5.25
N THR A 64 3.13 -18.27 4.22
CA THR A 64 4.25 -17.95 3.34
C THR A 64 3.85 -16.79 2.41
N PHE A 65 4.82 -16.05 1.88
CA PHE A 65 4.55 -15.00 0.86
C PHE A 65 3.69 -15.52 -0.30
N ALA A 66 3.85 -16.80 -0.67
CA ALA A 66 3.07 -17.43 -1.71
C ALA A 66 1.57 -17.58 -1.36
N GLN A 67 1.21 -17.56 -0.08
CA GLN A 67 -0.13 -17.86 0.45
C GLN A 67 -0.92 -16.63 0.90
N LEU A 68 -0.35 -15.43 0.80
CA LEU A 68 -1.08 -14.20 1.06
C LEU A 68 -2.22 -14.07 0.02
N PRO A 69 -3.50 -13.99 0.46
CA PRO A 69 -4.65 -13.94 -0.44
C PRO A 69 -4.92 -12.52 -0.98
N TYR A 70 -3.96 -11.61 -0.83
CA TYR A 70 -4.14 -10.19 -1.11
C TYR A 70 -3.57 -9.84 -2.47
N THR A 71 -4.45 -9.31 -3.29
CA THR A 71 -4.13 -8.80 -4.62
C THR A 71 -4.57 -7.35 -4.68
N ILE A 72 -3.74 -6.48 -5.26
CA ILE A 72 -4.07 -5.06 -5.39
C ILE A 72 -5.13 -4.90 -6.48
N HIS A 73 -6.29 -4.39 -6.10
CA HIS A 73 -7.36 -4.02 -7.03
C HIS A 73 -7.23 -2.56 -7.45
N ASP A 74 -6.94 -1.67 -6.50
CA ASP A 74 -6.80 -0.24 -6.76
C ASP A 74 -5.86 0.47 -5.78
N ILE A 75 -5.18 1.52 -6.27
CA ILE A 75 -4.46 2.51 -5.47
C ILE A 75 -4.85 3.90 -6.01
N SER A 76 -5.72 4.59 -5.28
CA SER A 76 -6.15 5.94 -5.64
C SER A 76 -5.44 6.98 -4.78
N VAL A 77 -4.96 8.05 -5.42
CA VAL A 77 -4.31 9.18 -4.77
C VAL A 77 -5.01 10.48 -5.14
N ILE A 78 -5.37 11.25 -4.12
CA ILE A 78 -5.96 12.58 -4.25
C ILE A 78 -4.95 13.59 -3.71
N GLU A 79 -4.56 14.55 -4.55
CA GLU A 79 -3.69 15.66 -4.16
C GLU A 79 -4.51 16.76 -3.47
N ASN A 80 -4.10 17.13 -2.25
CA ASN A 80 -4.64 18.26 -1.50
C ASN A 80 -3.75 19.48 -1.71
N ASN A 81 -4.18 20.39 -2.58
CA ASN A 81 -3.38 21.57 -2.96
C ASN A 81 -3.42 22.73 -1.95
N LEU A 82 -4.09 22.56 -0.80
CA LEU A 82 -4.34 23.63 0.16
C LEU A 82 -3.47 23.54 1.42
N ASP A 83 -2.84 22.38 1.68
CA ASP A 83 -2.10 22.12 2.92
C ASP A 83 -0.67 21.65 2.62
N THR A 84 0.30 22.22 3.34
CA THR A 84 1.71 21.80 3.23
C THR A 84 1.98 20.52 4.01
N THR A 85 1.08 20.17 4.93
CA THR A 85 1.03 18.94 5.71
C THR A 85 -0.28 18.23 5.36
N ASN A 86 -0.33 16.98 4.90
CA ASN A 86 -1.54 16.39 4.25
C ASN A 86 -1.65 16.62 2.75
N LYS A 87 -0.54 16.40 2.04
CA LYS A 87 -0.48 16.56 0.58
C LYS A 87 -1.27 15.50 -0.18
N TYR A 88 -1.28 14.26 0.30
CA TYR A 88 -1.87 13.15 -0.43
C TYR A 88 -2.81 12.34 0.46
N LYS A 89 -4.05 12.17 0.01
CA LYS A 89 -4.93 11.11 0.54
C LYS A 89 -4.79 9.89 -0.35
N VAL A 90 -4.49 8.74 0.24
CA VAL A 90 -4.27 7.47 -0.47
C VAL A 90 -5.29 6.44 0.01
N ASN A 91 -5.93 5.75 -0.93
CA ASN A 91 -6.75 4.58 -0.64
C ASN A 91 -6.21 3.38 -1.41
N ILE A 92 -5.99 2.26 -0.71
CA ILE A 92 -5.51 1.00 -1.27
C ILE A 92 -6.60 -0.04 -1.06
N ALA A 93 -7.10 -0.61 -2.16
CA ALA A 93 -8.04 -1.72 -2.16
C ALA A 93 -7.28 -3.02 -2.45
N MET A 94 -7.22 -3.90 -1.46
CA MET A 94 -6.62 -5.23 -1.58
C MET A 94 -7.46 -6.27 -0.83
N PRO A 95 -8.69 -6.57 -1.30
CA PRO A 95 -9.62 -7.43 -0.58
C PRO A 95 -8.97 -8.74 -0.11
N PRO A 96 -9.30 -9.22 1.11
CA PRO A 96 -10.29 -8.68 2.04
C PRO A 96 -9.83 -7.47 2.89
N MET A 97 -8.68 -6.85 2.58
CA MET A 97 -8.15 -5.71 3.33
C MET A 97 -8.27 -4.40 2.54
N PHE A 98 -8.53 -3.30 3.24
CA PHE A 98 -8.64 -1.96 2.68
C PHE A 98 -7.86 -1.01 3.58
N CYS A 99 -7.07 -0.13 2.98
CA CYS A 99 -6.28 0.85 3.71
C CYS A 99 -6.62 2.25 3.22
N GLU A 100 -6.85 3.16 4.15
CA GLU A 100 -6.93 4.59 3.90
C GLU A 100 -5.82 5.26 4.72
N LEU A 101 -5.04 6.13 4.11
CA LEU A 101 -4.02 6.91 4.80
C LEU A 101 -3.86 8.26 4.15
N SER A 102 -3.17 9.17 4.82
CA SER A 102 -2.72 10.39 4.19
C SER A 102 -1.22 10.59 4.45
N CYS A 103 -0.49 11.16 3.51
CA CYS A 103 0.97 11.24 3.56
C CYS A 103 1.53 12.46 2.81
N ASN A 104 2.77 12.84 3.13
CA ASN A 104 3.44 14.00 2.56
C ASN A 104 4.29 13.66 1.34
N GLU A 105 4.73 12.40 1.23
CA GLU A 105 5.60 11.92 0.16
C GLU A 105 5.21 10.49 -0.23
N ILE A 106 5.24 10.22 -1.54
CA ILE A 106 5.03 8.89 -2.12
C ILE A 106 6.23 8.56 -2.99
N THR A 107 6.92 7.47 -2.67
CA THR A 107 7.98 6.90 -3.50
C THR A 107 7.51 5.59 -4.11
N VAL A 108 7.81 5.38 -5.39
CA VAL A 108 7.46 4.17 -6.13
C VAL A 108 8.71 3.60 -6.78
N ASN A 109 9.02 2.33 -6.50
CA ASN A 109 10.20 1.63 -7.00
C ASN A 109 9.84 0.25 -7.56
N PRO A 110 10.55 -0.24 -8.59
CA PRO A 110 10.46 -1.65 -8.97
C PRO A 110 11.09 -2.56 -7.91
N THR A 111 10.47 -3.71 -7.63
CA THR A 111 10.99 -4.71 -6.68
C THR A 111 12.34 -5.29 -7.11
N SER A 112 12.62 -5.31 -8.42
CA SER A 112 13.90 -5.73 -9.00
C SER A 112 15.11 -4.87 -8.59
N LYS A 113 14.89 -3.68 -8.03
CA LYS A 113 15.98 -2.79 -7.55
C LYS A 113 16.38 -3.05 -6.09
N PHE A 114 15.64 -3.88 -5.35
CA PHE A 114 15.92 -4.20 -3.94
C PHE A 114 16.46 -5.62 -3.73
N SER A 115 16.58 -6.40 -4.80
CA SER A 115 17.33 -7.66 -4.83
C SER A 115 18.80 -7.38 -5.12
N ASN A 116 19.53 -6.85 -4.13
CA ASN A 116 21.00 -6.84 -4.04
C ASN A 116 21.42 -6.95 -2.59
#